data_AF-A0A1C7FE44-F1
#
_entry.id   AF-A0A1C7FE44-F1
#
_cell.length_a   1.000
_cell.length_b   1.000
_cell.length_c   1.000
_cell.angle_alpha   90.00
_cell.angle_beta   90.00
_cell.angle_gamma   90.00
#
_symmetry.space_group_name_H-M   'P 1'
#
loop_
_entity.id
_entity.type
_entity.pdbx_description
1 polymer ?
#
loop_
_entity_poly.entity_id
_entity_poly.type
_entity_poly.pdbx_seq_one_letter_code
_entity_poly.pdbx_strand_id
1 'polypeptide(L)'
;MKDHTLEQYLSTADQPVKDFMAELLEALGKKILDEQDPRLALDYFGAQFEIKLVSFNGISQANNHNEPALSHPTGSLENRLLTNI
;
A
#
# COMPACT_ATOMS: atom_id res chain seq x y z
N MET A 1 21.56 -2.16 -20.68
CA MET A 1 20.25 -2.64 -21.18
C MET A 1 19.36 -2.80 -19.96
N LYS A 2 18.17 -2.17 -19.93
CA LYS A 2 17.23 -2.37 -18.83
C LYS A 2 16.51 -3.69 -19.07
N ASP A 3 16.59 -4.62 -18.12
CA ASP A 3 15.89 -5.90 -18.18
C ASP A 3 14.37 -5.70 -18.00
N HIS A 4 13.71 -5.17 -19.03
CA HIS A 4 12.25 -5.04 -19.06
C HIS A 4 11.52 -6.38 -18.96
N THR A 5 12.23 -7.50 -19.15
CA THR A 5 11.68 -8.85 -19.02
C THR A 5 11.18 -9.15 -17.60
N LEU A 6 11.88 -8.68 -16.56
CA LEU A 6 11.47 -8.91 -15.17
C LEU A 6 10.25 -8.07 -14.78
N GLU A 7 10.23 -6.81 -15.20
CA GLU A 7 9.08 -5.92 -14.99
C GLU A 7 7.82 -6.47 -15.67
N GLN A 8 7.96 -6.95 -16.91
CA GLN A 8 6.88 -7.61 -17.64
C GLN A 8 6.45 -8.91 -16.97
N TYR A 9 7.41 -9.75 -16.54
CA TYR A 9 7.12 -10.99 -15.84
C TYR A 9 6.28 -10.74 -14.59
N LEU A 10 6.66 -9.76 -13.77
CA LEU A 10 5.90 -9.39 -12.57
C LEU A 10 4.47 -8.91 -12.88
N SER A 11 4.26 -8.20 -13.99
CA SER A 11 2.93 -7.73 -14.39
C SER A 11 1.97 -8.89 -14.71
N THR A 12 2.50 -9.92 -15.36
CA THR A 12 1.74 -11.12 -15.78
C THR A 12 1.85 -12.29 -14.81
N ALA A 13 2.63 -12.16 -13.73
CA ALA A 13 2.88 -13.25 -12.81
C ALA A 13 1.62 -13.65 -12.05
N ASP A 14 1.60 -14.92 -11.64
CA ASP A 14 0.54 -15.49 -10.83
C ASP A 14 0.48 -14.84 -9.44
N GLN A 15 -0.68 -14.93 -8.80
CA GLN A 15 -0.94 -14.31 -7.50
C GLN A 15 0.14 -14.63 -6.44
N PRO A 16 0.65 -15.87 -6.30
CA PRO A 16 1.68 -16.17 -5.30
C PRO A 16 2.98 -15.36 -5.48
N VAL A 17 3.36 -15.05 -6.72
CA VAL A 17 4.55 -14.23 -6.99
C VAL A 17 4.29 -12.78 -6.61
N LYS A 18 3.08 -12.28 -6.89
CA LYS A 18 2.65 -10.93 -6.52
C LYS A 18 2.59 -10.75 -5.01
N ASP A 19 2.07 -11.75 -4.30
CA ASP A 19 2.01 -11.78 -2.84
C ASP A 19 3.42 -11.78 -2.24
N PHE A 20 4.32 -12.62 -2.77
CA PHE A 20 5.73 -12.61 -2.37
C PHE A 20 6.39 -11.24 -2.56
N MET A 21 6.16 -10.57 -3.70
CA MET A 21 6.71 -9.24 -3.94
C MET A 21 6.11 -8.18 -3.00
N ALA A 22 4.83 -8.28 -2.64
CA ALA A 22 4.20 -7.39 -1.68
C ALA A 22 4.81 -7.55 -0.28
N GLU A 23 4.97 -8.80 0.19
CA GLU A 23 5.63 -9.10 1.47
C GLU A 23 7.09 -8.63 1.48
N LEU A 24 7.82 -8.83 0.38
CA LEU A 24 9.20 -8.38 0.22
C LEU A 24 9.31 -6.85 0.36
N LEU A 25 8.45 -6.12 -0.35
CA LEU A 25 8.40 -4.65 -0.29
C LEU A 25 7.98 -4.15 1.09
N GLU A 26 7.03 -4.80 1.75
CA GLU A 26 6.60 -4.46 3.11
C GLU A 26 7.75 -4.66 4.11
N ALA A 27 8.45 -5.80 4.04
CA ALA A 27 9.57 -6.11 4.92
C ALA A 27 10.73 -5.10 4.75
N LEU A 28 11.04 -4.72 3.51
CA LEU A 28 12.05 -3.70 3.21
C LEU A 28 11.57 -2.30 3.62
N GLY A 29 10.30 -1.99 3.41
CA GLY A 29 9.69 -0.72 3.80
C GLY A 29 9.69 -0.50 5.31
N LYS A 30 9.40 -1.54 6.11
CA LYS A 30 9.51 -1.49 7.57
C LYS A 30 10.92 -1.15 8.03
N LYS A 31 11.95 -1.72 7.39
CA LYS A 31 13.35 -1.38 7.68
C LYS A 31 13.66 0.09 7.43
N ILE A 32 13.10 0.71 6.37
CA ILE A 32 13.23 2.16 6.14
C ILE A 32 12.58 2.96 7.27
N LEU A 33 11.36 2.57 7.67
CA LEU A 33 10.64 3.25 8.77
C LEU A 33 11.38 3.16 10.10
N ASP A 34 12.07 2.04 10.33
CA ASP A 34 12.89 1.80 11.52
C ASP A 34 14.32 2.36 11.41
N GLU A 35 14.62 3.18 10.39
CA GLU A 35 15.96 3.76 10.11
C GLU A 35 17.09 2.72 9.92
N GLN A 36 16.75 1.50 9.50
CA GLN A 36 17.69 0.41 9.22
C GLN A 36 18.06 0.34 7.72
N ASP A 37 19.20 -0.29 7.39
CA ASP A 37 19.53 -0.58 5.97
C ASP A 37 18.46 -1.50 5.39
N PRO A 38 17.73 -1.09 4.34
CA PRO A 38 16.61 -1.84 3.80
C PRO A 38 17.13 -2.93 2.86
N ARG A 39 17.65 -3.98 3.47
CA ARG A 39 18.31 -5.11 2.83
C ARG A 39 17.81 -6.43 3.43
N LEU A 40 17.64 -7.43 2.59
CA LEU A 40 17.26 -8.79 2.95
C LEU A 40 18.21 -9.79 2.27
N ALA A 41 18.67 -10.78 3.03
CA ALA A 41 19.34 -11.95 2.51
C ALA A 41 18.34 -13.11 2.49
N LEU A 42 18.26 -13.81 1.37
CA LEU A 42 17.37 -14.95 1.17
C LEU A 42 18.20 -16.15 0.73
N ASP A 43 17.95 -17.28 1.36
CA ASP A 43 18.53 -18.57 0.98
C ASP A 43 17.46 -19.42 0.28
N TYR A 44 17.74 -19.85 -0.94
CA TYR A 44 16.83 -20.65 -1.74
C TYR A 44 17.58 -21.63 -2.64
N PHE A 45 17.22 -22.92 -2.57
CA PHE A 45 17.89 -24.00 -3.32
C PHE A 45 19.43 -23.97 -3.27
N GLY A 46 20.00 -23.62 -2.12
CA GLY A 46 21.45 -23.54 -1.95
C GLY A 46 22.11 -22.31 -2.57
N ALA A 47 21.33 -21.40 -3.15
CA ALA A 47 21.76 -20.07 -3.53
C ALA A 47 21.42 -19.09 -2.41
N GLN A 48 22.37 -18.20 -2.10
CA GLN A 48 22.13 -17.03 -1.28
C GLN A 48 22.06 -15.81 -2.20
N PHE A 49 21.00 -15.04 -2.09
CA PHE A 49 20.86 -13.78 -2.81
C PHE A 49 20.43 -12.66 -1.88
N GLU A 50 20.93 -11.47 -2.18
CA GLU A 50 20.68 -10.27 -1.40
C GLU A 50 19.84 -9.29 -2.21
N ILE A 51 18.80 -8.76 -1.58
CA ILE A 51 17.92 -7.75 -2.16
C ILE A 51 18.05 -6.49 -1.32
N LYS A 52 18.38 -5.38 -1.97
CA LYS A 52 18.41 -4.06 -1.35
C LYS A 52 17.39 -3.14 -2.03
N LEU A 53 16.53 -2.51 -1.23
CA LEU A 53 15.63 -1.48 -1.72
C LEU A 53 16.42 -0.19 -1.93
N VAL A 54 16.58 0.20 -3.20
CA VAL A 54 17.39 1.38 -3.58
C VAL A 54 16.58 2.67 -3.47
N SER A 55 15.32 2.62 -3.91
CA SER A 55 14.39 3.75 -3.86
C SER A 55 12.97 3.22 -3.83
N PHE A 56 12.12 3.88 -3.05
CA PHE A 56 10.69 3.59 -3.05
C PHE A 56 9.95 4.89 -3.36
N ASN A 57 9.46 5.01 -4.59
CA ASN A 57 8.72 6.20 -5.04
C ASN A 57 7.24 6.16 -4.64
N GLY A 58 6.84 5.16 -3.85
CA GLY A 58 5.47 4.98 -3.36
C GLY A 58 5.23 5.65 -2.02
N ILE A 59 5.42 6.97 -1.88
CA ILE A 59 5.01 7.71 -0.67
C ILE A 59 4.55 9.11 -1.12
N SER A 60 3.44 9.74 -0.71
CA SER A 60 2.71 9.70 0.56
C SER A 60 1.26 10.19 0.40
N GLN A 61 0.32 9.54 1.07
CA GLN A 61 -0.48 10.20 2.11
C GLN A 61 -1.12 9.11 2.97
N ALA A 62 -0.63 8.98 4.20
CA ALA A 62 -1.54 8.70 5.29
C ALA A 62 -2.54 9.86 5.29
N ASN A 63 -3.61 9.71 4.52
CA ASN A 63 -4.82 10.45 4.80
C ASN A 63 -5.24 9.92 6.16
N ASN A 64 -4.88 10.68 7.20
CA ASN A 64 -5.70 10.76 8.39
C ASN A 64 -7.14 10.91 7.89
N HIS A 65 -7.89 9.81 7.86
CA HIS A 65 -9.34 9.86 7.85
C HIS A 65 -9.74 10.38 9.23
N ASN A 66 -9.43 11.65 9.49
CA ASN A 66 -10.35 12.46 10.25
C ASN A 66 -11.55 12.60 9.31
N GLU A 67 -12.49 11.66 9.41
CA GLU A 67 -13.86 11.98 9.07
C GLU A 67 -14.16 13.32 9.76
N PRO A 68 -14.56 14.38 9.04
CA PRO A 68 -15.25 15.45 9.71
C PRO A 68 -16.51 14.79 10.24
N ALA A 69 -16.61 14.67 11.56
CA ALA A 69 -17.88 14.37 12.20
C ALA A 69 -18.92 15.26 11.52
N LEU A 70 -19.88 14.63 10.82
CA LEU A 70 -21.08 15.31 10.37
C LEU A 70 -21.74 15.84 11.64
N SER A 71 -21.38 17.05 12.03
CA SER A 71 -22.14 17.88 12.94
C SER A 71 -23.44 18.17 12.20
N HIS A 72 -24.41 17.25 12.35
CA HIS A 72 -25.80 17.52 12.03
C HIS A 72 -26.19 18.81 12.74
N PRO A 73 -26.56 19.88 12.03
CA PRO A 73 -27.24 20.96 12.69
C PRO A 73 -28.59 20.42 13.16
N THR A 74 -28.78 20.37 14.47
CA THR A 74 -30.08 20.36 15.13
C THR A 74 -30.89 21.53 14.59
N GLY A 75 -31.64 21.26 13.52
CA GLY A 75 -32.65 22.11 12.94
C GLY A 75 -33.98 21.41 13.08
N SER A 76 -34.60 21.57 14.25
CA SER A 76 -36.05 21.51 14.36
C SER A 76 -36.66 22.41 13.30
N LEU A 77 -37.73 21.93 12.65
CA LEU A 77 -38.95 22.65 12.27
C LEU A 77 -39.69 21.82 11.21
N GLU A 78 -40.64 21.03 11.69
CA GLU A 78 -42.06 21.26 11.33
C GLU A 78 -42.29 21.79 9.91
N ASN A 79 -42.12 20.96 8.86
CA ASN A 79 -42.71 21.29 7.55
C ASN A 79 -42.73 20.14 6.53
N ARG A 80 -43.18 18.94 6.92
CA ARG A 80 -43.45 17.84 5.95
C ARG A 80 -44.76 17.10 6.20
N LEU A 81 -45.77 17.78 6.74
CA LEU A 81 -47.16 17.33 6.65
C LEU A 81 -47.95 18.48 6.07
N LEU A 82 -48.20 18.42 4.75
CA LEU A 82 -49.33 19.03 4.01
C LEU A 82 -49.01 19.09 2.50
N THR A 83 -48.73 17.95 1.86
CA THR A 83 -48.92 17.83 0.40
C THR A 83 -49.20 16.38 0.00
N ASN A 84 -50.24 15.79 0.58
CA ASN A 84 -50.96 14.71 -0.09
C ASN A 84 -52.38 15.25 -0.32
N ILE A 85 -52.62 15.69 -1.56
CA ILE A 85 -53.94 15.75 -2.18
C ILE A 85 -54.35 14.30 -2.47
#